data_AF-A0A7V2TY89-F1
#
_entry.id   AF-A0A7V2TY89-F1
#
_cell.length_a   1.000
_cell.length_b   1.000
_cell.length_c   1.000
_cell.angle_alpha   90.00
_cell.angle_beta   90.00
_cell.angle_gamma   90.00
#
_symmetry.space_group_name_H-M   'P 1'
#
loop_
_entity.id
_entity.type
_entity.pdbx_description
1 polymer ?
#
loop_
_entity_poly.entity_id
_entity_poly.type
_entity_poly.pdbx_seq_one_letter_code
_entity_poly.pdbx_strand_id
1 'polypeptide(L)'
;MGLMKGTLTFCRYRPQEPLPADSRDFLHRQIKRFAFREASSAGEEMSSGWTSLENVLDTRFEYANYLVGDYLAFSFRLDRKKVPPALLKIRFLEAEKKALAAKAKKFLSKGEKEEMKERIRLELLNKSFAVPSFFDVCWSLSGNWVIFGSLSPKVCEEFEKLFKKCFNLTLVPLVPWDPRYLDKGLAEKTVSLKDGVFLHPQAPDPAGSGPPLLGREFLTWLWFKSEERGGAVEVSGSSDVEISFARRIALESGGGEYSESIVCQGLHAGLKEGKAAIREGKKVKEGRFQLGIGPEKFELTLKGDSFHFQTLRFPEGIEESEEGEDDKGGRILERIYRLEKAVKTADQLFTAFLDEWFRRYGPGFVAHYPDYWMPRGITLSEDEIGAVDAETCRTLLMPELAELSRRYGGIGIHCCADAGHQWENLAAVPGLQVLNFNKPPVRDGDAYIGGAYRR
;
A
#
# COMPACT_ATOMS: atom_id res chain seq x y z
N MET A 1 8.67 0.77 21.73
CA MET A 1 7.42 1.41 21.28
C MET A 1 7.77 2.81 20.82
N GLY A 2 7.72 3.03 19.51
CA GLY A 2 8.17 4.26 18.84
C GLY A 2 7.26 5.47 19.09
N LEU A 3 6.01 5.29 19.49
CA LEU A 3 5.12 6.38 19.91
C LEU A 3 5.55 6.99 21.25
N MET A 4 6.21 6.21 22.12
CA MET A 4 6.71 6.70 23.40
C MET A 4 8.08 7.37 23.28
N LYS A 5 9.01 6.73 22.56
CA LYS A 5 10.40 7.21 22.43
C LYS A 5 11.07 6.68 21.17
N GLY A 6 12.04 7.43 20.65
CA GLY A 6 12.91 6.98 19.56
C GLY A 6 12.28 7.14 18.18
N THR A 7 12.53 6.19 17.29
CA THR A 7 12.03 6.22 15.92
C THR A 7 10.72 5.46 15.77
N LEU A 8 9.89 5.85 14.81
CA LEU A 8 8.62 5.20 14.53
C LEU A 8 8.64 4.55 13.14
N THR A 9 8.20 3.30 13.06
CA THR A 9 8.01 2.58 11.81
C THR A 9 6.56 2.12 11.77
N PHE A 10 5.83 2.45 10.71
CA PHE A 10 4.40 2.20 10.66
C PHE A 10 3.81 2.13 9.26
N CYS A 11 2.71 1.39 9.16
CA CYS A 11 1.75 1.46 8.07
C CYS A 11 0.50 2.23 8.52
N ARG A 12 -0.29 2.68 7.54
CA ARG A 12 -1.50 3.47 7.76
C ARG A 12 -2.72 2.71 7.26
N TYR A 13 -3.80 2.78 8.01
CA TYR A 13 -5.09 2.19 7.70
C TYR A 13 -6.21 3.20 7.89
N ARG A 14 -7.36 2.89 7.30
CA ARG A 14 -8.61 3.58 7.53
C ARG A 14 -9.72 2.57 7.84
N PRO A 15 -10.45 2.75 8.95
CA PRO A 15 -11.70 2.02 9.18
C PRO A 15 -12.73 2.38 8.10
N GLN A 16 -13.43 1.38 7.55
CA GLN A 16 -14.47 1.59 6.53
C GLN A 16 -15.84 1.88 7.12
N GLU A 17 -16.20 1.17 8.18
CA GLU A 17 -17.50 1.29 8.82
C GLU A 17 -17.50 2.41 9.88
N PRO A 18 -18.62 3.12 10.07
CA PRO A 18 -18.73 4.12 11.13
C PRO A 18 -18.76 3.46 12.51
N LEU A 19 -18.27 4.19 13.51
CA LEU A 19 -18.41 3.77 14.91
C LEU A 19 -19.88 3.84 15.37
N PRO A 20 -20.30 2.97 16.30
CA PRO A 20 -21.60 3.08 16.96
C PRO A 20 -21.79 4.45 17.64
N ALA A 21 -23.04 4.89 17.81
CA ALA A 21 -23.36 6.16 18.45
C ALA A 21 -22.78 6.29 19.88
N ASP A 22 -22.75 5.18 20.63
CA ASP A 22 -22.08 5.05 21.92
C ASP A 22 -20.65 4.53 21.77
N SER A 23 -19.82 5.29 21.06
CA SER A 23 -18.49 4.84 20.66
C SER A 23 -17.56 4.63 21.85
N ARG A 24 -17.58 5.50 22.86
CA ARG A 24 -16.64 5.44 24.00
C ARG A 24 -16.86 4.21 24.87
N ASP A 25 -18.08 3.93 25.28
CA ASP A 25 -18.37 2.76 26.13
C ASP A 25 -18.24 1.45 25.35
N PHE A 26 -18.56 1.46 24.05
CA PHE A 26 -18.25 0.35 23.16
C PHE A 26 -16.74 0.07 23.12
N LEU A 27 -15.92 1.08 22.81
CA LEU A 27 -14.46 0.96 22.70
C LEU A 27 -13.84 0.48 24.01
N HIS A 28 -14.26 1.05 25.15
CA HIS A 28 -13.79 0.65 26.48
C HIS A 28 -14.03 -0.84 26.74
N ARG A 29 -15.26 -1.31 26.49
CA ARG A 29 -15.61 -2.73 26.68
C ARG A 29 -14.85 -3.64 25.74
N GLN A 30 -14.69 -3.26 24.47
CA GLN A 30 -13.99 -4.09 23.49
C GLN A 30 -12.49 -4.18 23.79
N ILE A 31 -11.81 -3.07 24.09
CA ILE A 31 -10.38 -3.07 24.43
C ILE A 31 -10.11 -3.98 25.62
N LYS A 32 -10.92 -3.88 26.69
CA LYS A 32 -10.78 -4.77 27.87
C LYS A 32 -11.12 -6.23 27.57
N ARG A 33 -12.14 -6.49 26.75
CA ARG A 33 -12.53 -7.85 26.36
C ARG A 33 -11.43 -8.56 25.58
N PHE A 34 -10.75 -7.83 24.70
CA PHE A 34 -9.69 -8.32 23.83
C PHE A 34 -8.28 -7.98 24.35
N ALA A 35 -8.17 -7.58 25.62
CA ALA A 35 -6.89 -7.46 26.30
C ALA A 35 -6.14 -8.79 26.26
N PHE A 36 -4.82 -8.74 26.18
CA PHE A 36 -3.98 -9.90 26.03
C PHE A 36 -4.20 -10.91 27.16
N ARG A 37 -4.32 -12.18 26.78
CA ARG A 37 -4.40 -13.32 27.69
C ARG A 37 -3.42 -14.37 27.19
N GLU A 38 -2.72 -14.99 28.12
CA GLU A 38 -1.80 -16.07 27.79
C GLU A 38 -2.53 -17.24 27.11
N ALA A 39 -1.83 -17.90 26.20
CA ALA A 39 -2.33 -19.07 25.50
C ALA A 39 -2.81 -20.14 26.49
N SER A 40 -4.06 -20.57 26.35
CA SER A 40 -4.70 -21.49 27.29
C SER A 40 -4.34 -22.96 27.05
N SER A 41 -3.82 -23.28 25.87
CA SER A 41 -3.56 -24.65 25.44
C SER A 41 -2.08 -24.88 25.06
N ALA A 42 -1.56 -26.07 25.41
CA ALA A 42 -0.16 -26.42 25.18
C ALA A 42 0.25 -26.39 23.69
N GLY A 43 -0.70 -26.58 22.77
CA GLY A 43 -0.50 -26.61 21.33
C GLY A 43 -0.67 -25.28 20.59
N GLU A 44 -1.07 -24.19 21.27
CA GLU A 44 -1.16 -22.88 20.62
C GLU A 44 0.24 -22.35 20.26
N GLU A 45 0.48 -22.16 18.96
CA GLU A 45 1.71 -21.59 18.40
C GLU A 45 1.78 -20.07 18.56
N MET A 46 0.62 -19.43 18.70
CA MET A 46 0.48 -17.98 18.67
C MET A 46 -0.69 -17.52 19.53
N SER A 47 -0.50 -16.44 20.29
CA SER A 47 -1.55 -15.72 21.01
C SER A 47 -1.39 -14.22 20.81
N SER A 48 -2.50 -13.49 20.82
CA SER A 48 -2.50 -12.05 20.57
C SER A 48 -3.58 -11.31 21.35
N GLY A 49 -3.36 -10.03 21.59
CA GLY A 49 -4.30 -9.17 22.31
C GLY A 49 -3.75 -7.78 22.58
N TRP A 50 -4.57 -6.95 23.23
CA TRP A 50 -4.21 -5.56 23.55
C TRP A 50 -3.49 -5.44 24.89
N THR A 51 -2.52 -4.55 24.98
CA THR A 51 -1.90 -4.11 26.23
C THR A 51 -1.82 -2.59 26.25
N SER A 52 -1.62 -1.99 27.43
CA SER A 52 -1.30 -0.56 27.51
C SER A 52 -0.02 -0.24 26.73
N LEU A 53 0.00 0.96 26.12
CA LEU A 53 1.19 1.49 25.43
C LEU A 53 2.27 1.90 26.44
N GLU A 54 1.89 2.32 27.63
CA GLU A 54 2.84 2.79 28.66
C GLU A 54 3.40 1.63 29.47
N ASN A 55 2.57 0.62 29.75
CA ASN A 55 2.94 -0.56 30.50
C ASN A 55 2.47 -1.83 29.78
N VAL A 56 3.42 -2.55 29.18
CA VAL A 56 3.15 -3.80 28.44
C VAL A 56 2.55 -4.93 29.29
N LEU A 57 2.63 -4.83 30.61
CA LEU A 57 2.03 -5.79 31.56
C LEU A 57 0.60 -5.41 31.95
N ASP A 58 0.20 -4.16 31.71
CA ASP A 58 -1.16 -3.72 31.97
C ASP A 58 -2.10 -4.21 30.85
N THR A 59 -2.91 -5.20 31.22
CA THR A 59 -4.00 -5.78 30.42
C THR A 59 -5.38 -5.40 30.99
N ARG A 60 -5.41 -4.63 32.08
CA ARG A 60 -6.63 -4.14 32.72
C ARG A 60 -7.02 -2.76 32.19
N PHE A 61 -6.06 -2.04 31.61
CA PHE A 61 -6.23 -0.66 31.15
C PHE A 61 -6.79 0.20 32.27
N GLU A 62 -6.07 0.20 33.40
CA GLU A 62 -6.45 1.00 34.57
C GLU A 62 -6.50 2.47 34.17
N TYR A 63 -7.51 3.19 34.69
CA TYR A 63 -7.76 4.60 34.38
C TYR A 63 -7.98 4.92 32.89
N ALA A 64 -8.23 3.91 32.04
CA ALA A 64 -8.36 4.08 30.60
C ALA A 64 -7.14 4.77 29.97
N ASN A 65 -5.93 4.41 30.40
CA ASN A 65 -4.65 4.91 29.87
C ASN A 65 -4.44 4.73 28.35
N TYR A 66 -5.33 4.01 27.66
CA TYR A 66 -5.35 3.97 26.20
C TYR A 66 -5.94 5.23 25.56
N LEU A 67 -6.65 6.08 26.30
CA LEU A 67 -7.30 7.27 25.78
C LEU A 67 -6.42 8.50 26.01
N VAL A 68 -5.93 9.11 24.93
CA VAL A 68 -5.05 10.28 24.97
C VAL A 68 -5.62 11.37 24.07
N GLY A 69 -6.35 12.32 24.66
CA GLY A 69 -7.08 13.34 23.89
C GLY A 69 -8.17 12.73 23.01
N ASP A 70 -8.10 12.95 21.70
CA ASP A 70 -8.99 12.33 20.69
C ASP A 70 -8.44 10.97 20.15
N TYR A 71 -7.28 10.56 20.62
CA TYR A 71 -6.58 9.38 20.13
C TYR A 71 -6.76 8.20 21.08
N LEU A 72 -6.82 7.00 20.51
CA LEU A 72 -6.60 5.76 21.23
C LEU A 72 -5.18 5.27 20.96
N ALA A 73 -4.37 5.17 22.00
CA ALA A 73 -2.97 4.76 21.95
C ALA A 73 -2.77 3.51 22.83
N PHE A 74 -2.53 2.36 22.21
CA PHE A 74 -2.33 1.09 22.91
C PHE A 74 -1.35 0.21 22.12
N SER A 75 -1.01 -0.97 22.64
CA SER A 75 -0.11 -1.90 21.97
C SER A 75 -0.81 -3.20 21.59
N PHE A 76 -0.48 -3.71 20.41
CA PHE A 76 -0.77 -5.07 19.98
C PHE A 76 0.38 -5.97 20.42
N ARG A 77 0.10 -6.87 21.36
CA ARG A 77 1.02 -7.92 21.78
C ARG A 77 0.77 -9.17 20.97
N LEU A 78 1.85 -9.75 20.44
CA LEU A 78 1.84 -10.98 19.67
C LEU A 78 2.91 -11.93 20.20
N ASP A 79 2.48 -13.00 20.85
CA ASP A 79 3.33 -14.02 21.41
C ASP A 79 3.41 -15.20 20.45
N ARG A 80 4.63 -15.58 20.04
CA ARG A 80 4.85 -16.67 19.07
C ARG A 80 5.85 -17.69 19.61
N LYS A 81 5.51 -18.97 19.50
CA LYS A 81 6.47 -20.07 19.65
C LYS A 81 7.16 -20.31 18.32
N LYS A 82 8.49 -20.41 18.34
CA LYS A 82 9.27 -20.70 17.14
C LYS A 82 10.23 -21.84 17.43
N VAL A 83 10.15 -22.90 16.63
CA VAL A 83 11.13 -23.99 16.66
C VAL A 83 12.34 -23.57 15.80
N PRO A 84 13.55 -23.42 16.36
CA PRO A 84 14.73 -23.10 15.56
C PRO A 84 15.04 -24.21 14.54
N PRO A 85 15.21 -23.90 13.24
CA PRO A 85 15.44 -24.92 12.20
C PRO A 85 16.66 -25.81 12.46
N ALA A 86 17.72 -25.24 13.05
CA ALA A 86 18.93 -25.97 13.42
C ALA A 86 18.64 -27.03 14.51
N LEU A 87 17.83 -26.68 15.51
CA LEU A 87 17.45 -27.60 16.59
C LEU A 87 16.57 -28.73 16.05
N LEU A 88 15.59 -28.40 15.21
CA LEU A 88 14.74 -29.41 14.54
C LEU A 88 15.59 -30.38 13.72
N LYS A 89 16.59 -29.88 12.98
CA LYS A 89 17.50 -30.70 12.17
C LYS A 89 18.31 -31.67 13.05
N ILE A 90 18.89 -31.20 14.15
CA ILE A 90 19.67 -32.04 15.07
C ILE A 90 18.80 -33.14 15.68
N ARG A 91 17.61 -32.79 16.21
CA ARG A 91 16.68 -33.76 16.79
C ARG A 91 16.17 -34.78 15.78
N PHE A 92 15.90 -34.34 14.56
CA PHE A 92 15.53 -35.23 13.46
C PHE A 92 16.63 -36.25 13.16
N LEU A 93 17.89 -35.82 13.04
CA LEU A 93 19.03 -36.72 12.80
C LEU A 93 19.24 -37.73 13.94
N GLU A 94 19.08 -37.30 15.19
CA GLU A 94 19.12 -38.21 16.36
C GLU A 94 18.03 -39.28 16.30
N ALA A 95 16.80 -38.87 15.98
CA ALA A 95 15.65 -39.77 15.89
C ALA A 95 15.76 -40.72 14.69
N GLU A 96 16.23 -40.23 13.54
CA GLU A 96 16.48 -41.03 12.34
C GLU A 96 17.54 -42.10 12.61
N LYS A 97 18.67 -41.74 13.23
CA LYS A 97 19.73 -42.70 13.60
C LYS A 97 19.20 -43.78 14.55
N LYS A 98 18.41 -43.40 15.55
CA LYS A 98 17.77 -44.35 16.48
C LYS A 98 16.77 -45.28 15.77
N ALA A 99 15.95 -44.74 14.86
CA ALA A 99 14.95 -45.52 14.14
C ALA A 99 15.57 -46.54 13.17
N LEU A 100 16.64 -46.15 12.46
CA LEU A 100 17.38 -47.03 11.56
C LEU A 100 18.07 -48.17 12.34
N ALA A 101 18.65 -47.86 13.49
CA ALA A 101 19.25 -48.86 14.38
C ALA A 101 18.21 -49.84 14.94
N ALA A 102 17.03 -49.36 15.36
CA ALA A 102 15.99 -50.20 15.95
C ALA A 102 15.24 -51.08 14.93
N LYS A 103 15.01 -50.59 13.70
CA LYS A 103 14.25 -51.32 12.67
C LYS A 103 15.13 -52.18 11.75
N ALA A 104 16.46 -52.18 11.93
CA ALA A 104 17.44 -52.82 11.02
C ALA A 104 17.22 -52.46 9.53
N LYS A 105 16.67 -51.27 9.24
CA LYS A 105 16.41 -50.78 7.88
C LYS A 105 17.56 -49.89 7.43
N LYS A 106 17.94 -49.97 6.14
CA LYS A 106 18.95 -49.07 5.55
C LYS A 106 18.43 -47.64 5.31
N PHE A 107 17.12 -47.46 5.09
CA PHE A 107 16.51 -46.16 4.80
C PHE A 107 15.08 -46.06 5.36
N LEU A 108 14.64 -44.85 5.68
CA LEU A 108 13.24 -44.51 5.97
C LEU A 108 12.57 -43.96 4.70
N SER A 109 11.29 -44.30 4.49
CA SER A 109 10.49 -43.75 3.40
C SER A 109 10.23 -42.25 3.56
N LYS A 110 9.84 -41.57 2.48
CA LYS A 110 9.53 -40.12 2.50
C LYS A 110 8.43 -39.79 3.53
N GLY A 111 7.35 -40.58 3.56
CA GLY A 111 6.25 -40.41 4.52
C GLY A 111 6.71 -40.59 5.98
N GLU A 112 7.49 -41.64 6.28
CA GLU A 112 8.02 -41.87 7.63
C GLU A 112 8.92 -40.70 8.11
N LYS A 113 9.66 -40.06 7.20
CA LYS A 113 10.49 -38.89 7.51
C LYS A 113 9.64 -37.65 7.80
N GLU A 114 8.60 -37.41 7.01
CA GLU A 114 7.68 -36.28 7.22
C GLU A 114 6.92 -36.42 8.55
N GLU A 115 6.35 -37.59 8.85
CA GLU A 115 5.70 -37.87 10.13
C GLU A 115 6.65 -37.71 11.33
N MET A 116 7.87 -38.22 11.21
CA MET A 116 8.88 -38.09 12.25
C MET A 116 9.26 -36.63 12.49
N LYS A 117 9.45 -35.86 11.42
CA LYS A 117 9.79 -34.44 11.49
C LYS A 117 8.66 -33.64 12.14
N GLU A 118 7.40 -33.92 11.80
CA GLU A 118 6.24 -33.23 12.37
C GLU A 118 6.07 -33.57 13.86
N ARG A 119 6.20 -34.84 14.25
CA ARG A 119 6.17 -35.24 15.66
C ARG A 119 7.24 -34.53 16.49
N ILE A 120 8.48 -34.46 15.98
CA ILE A 120 9.58 -33.76 16.67
C ILE A 120 9.31 -32.26 16.72
N ARG A 121 8.77 -31.67 15.65
CA ARG A 121 8.38 -30.25 15.63
C ARG A 121 7.36 -29.96 16.73
N LEU A 122 6.28 -30.75 16.84
CA LEU A 122 5.25 -30.58 17.88
C LEU A 122 5.82 -30.79 19.29
N GLU A 123 6.72 -31.76 19.49
CA GLU A 123 7.39 -31.96 20.77
C GLU A 123 8.24 -30.75 21.17
N LEU A 124 9.03 -30.22 20.23
CA LEU A 124 9.86 -29.04 20.46
C LEU A 124 9.02 -27.79 20.70
N LEU A 125 7.91 -27.65 20.00
CA LEU A 125 6.97 -26.55 20.16
C LEU A 125 6.34 -26.56 21.56
N ASN A 126 5.89 -27.72 22.05
CA ASN A 126 5.31 -27.86 23.39
C ASN A 126 6.33 -27.55 24.51
N LYS A 127 7.63 -27.71 24.24
CA LYS A 127 8.72 -27.37 25.16
C LYS A 127 9.22 -25.93 25.01
N SER A 128 8.74 -25.19 24.02
CA SER A 128 9.20 -23.83 23.73
C SER A 128 8.34 -22.78 24.42
N PHE A 129 8.98 -21.78 25.01
CA PHE A 129 8.29 -20.58 25.48
C PHE A 129 7.89 -19.70 24.30
N ALA A 130 6.76 -19.02 24.43
CA ALA A 130 6.35 -18.00 23.47
C ALA A 130 7.19 -16.74 23.67
N VAL A 131 7.62 -16.12 22.56
CA VAL A 131 8.39 -14.87 22.59
C VAL A 131 7.43 -13.72 22.27
N PRO A 132 7.25 -12.74 23.17
CA PRO A 132 6.36 -11.60 22.94
C PRO A 132 6.98 -10.60 21.96
N SER A 133 6.14 -10.02 21.13
CA SER A 133 6.45 -8.86 20.28
C SER A 133 5.38 -7.80 20.47
N PHE A 134 5.78 -6.54 20.51
CA PHE A 134 4.89 -5.40 20.79
C PHE A 134 4.91 -4.43 19.63
N PHE A 135 3.72 -4.02 19.19
CA PHE A 135 3.53 -3.11 18.08
C PHE A 135 2.60 -1.99 18.49
N ASP A 136 2.99 -0.75 18.20
CA ASP A 136 2.25 0.43 18.58
C ASP A 136 0.98 0.55 17.73
N VAL A 137 -0.13 0.95 18.35
CA VAL A 137 -1.39 1.28 17.69
C VAL A 137 -1.76 2.69 18.10
N CYS A 138 -1.96 3.57 17.11
CA CYS A 138 -2.53 4.90 17.32
C CYS A 138 -3.75 5.06 16.41
N TRP A 139 -4.91 5.32 16.99
CA TRP A 139 -6.15 5.49 16.25
C TRP A 139 -6.74 6.87 16.54
N SER A 140 -6.84 7.70 15.50
CA SER A 140 -7.59 8.96 15.57
C SER A 140 -9.07 8.72 15.27
N LEU A 141 -9.93 9.08 16.22
CA LEU A 141 -11.37 8.95 16.06
C LEU A 141 -11.93 10.05 15.13
N SER A 142 -11.51 11.30 15.33
CA SER A 142 -11.94 12.41 14.46
C SER A 142 -11.33 12.35 13.07
N GLY A 143 -10.06 11.96 12.94
CA GLY A 143 -9.35 11.84 11.67
C GLY A 143 -9.73 10.59 10.86
N ASN A 144 -10.38 9.60 11.51
CA ASN A 144 -10.71 8.30 10.95
C ASN A 144 -9.51 7.62 10.28
N TRP A 145 -8.41 7.50 11.00
CA TRP A 145 -7.20 6.81 10.55
C TRP A 145 -6.58 6.00 11.70
N VAL A 146 -5.91 4.91 11.34
CA VAL A 146 -5.19 4.03 12.27
C VAL A 146 -3.74 3.89 11.79
N ILE A 147 -2.79 4.07 12.69
CA ILE A 147 -1.38 3.82 12.48
C ILE A 147 -1.00 2.56 13.24
N PHE A 148 -0.29 1.66 12.56
CA PHE A 148 0.16 0.38 13.12
C PHE A 148 1.68 0.21 12.98
N GLY A 149 2.33 -0.10 14.10
CA GLY A 149 3.79 -0.11 14.27
C GLY A 149 4.55 -1.28 13.64
N SER A 150 4.07 -1.84 12.53
CA SER A 150 4.72 -2.94 11.81
C SER A 150 4.54 -2.81 10.31
N LEU A 151 5.52 -3.30 9.54
CA LEU A 151 5.46 -3.40 8.08
C LEU A 151 5.45 -4.86 7.60
N SER A 152 5.43 -5.83 8.51
CA SER A 152 5.44 -7.26 8.15
C SER A 152 4.04 -7.68 7.73
N PRO A 153 3.83 -8.18 6.48
CA PRO A 153 2.49 -8.57 6.01
C PRO A 153 1.81 -9.57 6.94
N LYS A 154 2.55 -10.56 7.45
CA LYS A 154 2.04 -11.55 8.41
C LYS A 154 1.65 -10.96 9.77
N VAL A 155 2.27 -9.86 10.20
CA VAL A 155 1.90 -9.21 11.48
C VAL A 155 0.72 -8.27 11.25
N CYS A 156 0.72 -7.55 10.14
CA CYS A 156 -0.41 -6.73 9.69
C CYS A 156 -1.70 -7.55 9.57
N GLU A 157 -1.64 -8.72 8.93
CA GLU A 157 -2.80 -9.62 8.80
C GLU A 157 -3.35 -10.06 10.17
N GLU A 158 -2.48 -10.43 11.12
CA GLU A 158 -2.92 -10.81 12.47
C GLU A 158 -3.48 -9.64 13.26
N PHE A 159 -2.93 -8.44 13.08
CA PHE A 159 -3.48 -7.21 13.64
C PHE A 159 -4.87 -6.91 13.05
N GLU A 160 -5.03 -6.94 11.73
CA GLU A 160 -6.29 -6.71 11.03
C GLU A 160 -7.37 -7.70 11.47
N LYS A 161 -7.02 -8.99 11.61
CA LYS A 161 -7.92 -10.03 12.14
C LYS A 161 -8.39 -9.70 13.56
N LEU A 162 -7.47 -9.36 14.46
CA LEU A 162 -7.83 -9.02 15.83
C LEU A 162 -8.65 -7.73 15.88
N PHE A 163 -8.27 -6.71 15.11
CA PHE A 163 -8.96 -5.43 15.05
C PHE A 163 -10.40 -5.60 14.55
N LYS A 164 -10.61 -6.38 13.48
CA LYS A 164 -11.95 -6.71 12.97
C LYS A 164 -12.76 -7.48 14.01
N LYS A 165 -12.17 -8.48 14.68
CA LYS A 165 -12.85 -9.25 15.73
C LYS A 165 -13.23 -8.39 16.94
N CYS A 166 -12.38 -7.42 17.29
CA CYS A 166 -12.54 -6.55 18.44
C CYS A 166 -13.57 -5.45 18.20
N PHE A 167 -13.45 -4.72 17.09
CA PHE A 167 -14.25 -3.51 16.84
C PHE A 167 -15.33 -3.70 15.77
N ASN A 168 -15.37 -4.86 15.10
CA ASN A 168 -16.20 -5.11 13.92
C ASN A 168 -15.92 -4.17 12.74
N LEU A 169 -14.73 -3.56 12.70
CA LEU A 169 -14.30 -2.63 11.65
C LEU A 169 -13.28 -3.29 10.72
N THR A 170 -13.47 -3.11 9.42
CA THR A 170 -12.55 -3.52 8.37
C THR A 170 -11.55 -2.41 8.13
N LEU A 171 -10.26 -2.72 8.27
CA LEU A 171 -9.19 -1.81 7.95
C LEU A 171 -8.84 -1.93 6.46
N VAL A 172 -8.73 -0.80 5.78
CA VAL A 172 -8.14 -0.74 4.44
C VAL A 172 -6.85 0.08 4.48
N PRO A 173 -5.81 -0.29 3.72
CA PRO A 173 -4.59 0.51 3.64
C PRO A 173 -4.89 1.95 3.22
N LEU A 174 -4.30 2.91 3.93
CA LEU A 174 -4.43 4.34 3.63
C LEU A 174 -3.24 4.81 2.80
N VAL A 175 -3.48 4.98 1.50
CA VAL A 175 -2.51 5.41 0.50
C VAL A 175 -2.93 6.74 -0.13
N PRO A 176 -1.98 7.60 -0.54
CA PRO A 176 -2.31 8.94 -1.01
C PRO A 176 -2.93 8.96 -2.42
N TRP A 177 -2.76 7.90 -3.21
CA TRP A 177 -3.36 7.77 -4.55
C TRP A 177 -4.76 7.12 -4.55
N ASP A 178 -5.37 6.92 -3.38
CA ASP A 178 -6.76 6.45 -3.33
C ASP A 178 -7.68 7.59 -3.78
N PRO A 179 -8.44 7.44 -4.89
CA PRO A 179 -9.29 8.50 -5.43
C PRO A 179 -10.34 9.01 -4.44
N ARG A 180 -10.70 8.21 -3.42
CA ARG A 180 -11.65 8.63 -2.38
C ARG A 180 -11.16 9.78 -1.50
N TYR A 181 -9.84 10.02 -1.48
CA TYR A 181 -9.20 11.00 -0.60
C TYR A 181 -8.43 12.09 -1.34
N LEU A 182 -8.41 12.03 -2.68
CA LEU A 182 -7.93 13.13 -3.51
C LEU A 182 -9.06 14.16 -3.71
N ASP A 183 -8.70 15.41 -4.05
CA ASP A 183 -9.70 16.37 -4.51
C ASP A 183 -10.41 15.82 -5.76
N LYS A 184 -11.66 16.26 -6.02
CA LYS A 184 -12.47 15.71 -7.11
C LYS A 184 -11.76 15.75 -8.46
N GLY A 185 -11.06 16.84 -8.77
CA GLY A 185 -10.39 17.02 -10.05
C GLY A 185 -9.17 16.11 -10.20
N LEU A 186 -8.44 15.87 -9.12
CA LEU A 186 -7.29 14.97 -9.11
C LEU A 186 -7.71 13.50 -9.05
N ALA A 187 -8.76 13.18 -8.29
CA ALA A 187 -9.35 11.85 -8.22
C ALA A 187 -9.78 11.35 -9.60
N GLU A 188 -10.48 12.18 -10.38
CA GLU A 188 -10.88 11.86 -11.75
C GLU A 188 -9.67 11.54 -12.64
N LYS A 189 -8.61 12.35 -12.55
CA LYS A 189 -7.38 12.14 -13.34
C LYS A 189 -6.56 10.95 -12.86
N THR A 190 -6.53 10.67 -11.56
CA THR A 190 -5.79 9.51 -11.01
C THR A 190 -6.49 8.20 -11.34
N VAL A 191 -7.82 8.20 -11.47
CA VAL A 191 -8.57 7.03 -11.97
C VAL A 191 -8.17 6.71 -13.41
N SER A 192 -8.02 7.70 -14.30
CA SER A 192 -7.60 7.45 -15.69
C SER A 192 -6.17 6.91 -15.81
N LEU A 193 -5.35 7.07 -14.77
CA LEU A 193 -4.00 6.50 -14.70
C LEU A 193 -3.96 5.02 -14.29
N LYS A 194 -5.03 4.48 -13.68
CA LYS A 194 -5.02 3.07 -13.20
C LYS A 194 -5.02 2.05 -14.34
N ASP A 195 -5.54 2.43 -15.50
CA ASP A 195 -5.63 1.59 -16.70
C ASP A 195 -4.62 2.00 -17.79
N GLY A 196 -3.76 2.99 -17.49
CA GLY A 196 -2.85 3.64 -18.43
C GLY A 196 -1.39 3.40 -18.10
N VAL A 197 -0.64 2.85 -19.06
CA VAL A 197 0.80 2.59 -18.96
C VAL A 197 1.57 3.90 -18.70
N PHE A 198 2.31 3.96 -17.57
CA PHE A 198 3.23 5.04 -17.29
C PHE A 198 4.52 4.87 -18.11
N LEU A 199 4.68 5.70 -19.15
CA LEU A 199 5.90 6.01 -19.92
C LEU A 199 7.09 5.02 -19.79
N HIS A 200 6.94 3.80 -20.32
CA HIS A 200 7.98 3.11 -21.10
C HIS A 200 7.42 1.87 -21.85
N PRO A 201 7.67 1.73 -23.16
CA PRO A 201 7.29 0.55 -23.96
C PRO A 201 8.36 -0.55 -23.88
N GLN A 202 8.60 -1.14 -22.71
CA GLN A 202 9.44 -2.33 -22.61
C GLN A 202 8.74 -3.44 -21.85
N ALA A 203 8.31 -4.43 -22.65
CA ALA A 203 7.64 -5.69 -22.32
C ALA A 203 6.32 -5.53 -21.54
N PRO A 204 5.23 -6.16 -21.99
CA PRO A 204 4.05 -6.29 -21.15
C PRO A 204 4.47 -7.00 -19.87
N ASP A 205 4.31 -6.32 -18.74
CA ASP A 205 4.28 -6.98 -17.44
C ASP A 205 3.11 -7.99 -17.51
N PRO A 206 3.36 -9.31 -17.46
CA PRO A 206 2.30 -10.30 -17.53
C PRO A 206 1.33 -10.23 -16.34
N ALA A 207 1.63 -9.41 -15.32
CA ALA A 207 0.89 -9.34 -14.07
C ALA A 207 -0.09 -8.15 -13.94
N GLY A 208 -0.22 -7.26 -14.94
CA GLY A 208 -1.17 -6.13 -14.87
C GLY A 208 -0.98 -5.28 -13.60
N SER A 209 0.26 -4.86 -13.31
CA SER A 209 0.55 -4.15 -12.06
C SER A 209 0.05 -2.70 -12.10
N GLY A 210 -1.14 -2.48 -11.52
CA GLY A 210 -1.77 -1.16 -11.39
C GLY A 210 -1.07 -0.19 -10.40
N PRO A 211 -1.73 0.26 -9.32
CA PRO A 211 -1.30 1.39 -8.45
C PRO A 211 0.14 1.45 -7.89
N PRO A 212 0.92 0.36 -7.71
CA PRO A 212 2.27 0.42 -7.12
C PRO A 212 3.27 1.32 -7.86
N LEU A 213 3.08 1.55 -9.17
CA LEU A 213 3.96 2.40 -9.98
C LEU A 213 3.92 3.87 -9.55
N LEU A 214 2.75 4.41 -9.16
CA LEU A 214 2.60 5.81 -8.75
C LEU A 214 3.48 6.15 -7.54
N GLY A 215 3.55 5.26 -6.56
CA GLY A 215 4.42 5.42 -5.41
C GLY A 215 5.91 5.44 -5.81
N ARG A 216 6.31 4.59 -6.76
CA ARG A 216 7.70 4.56 -7.25
C ARG A 216 8.06 5.78 -8.09
N GLU A 217 7.17 6.25 -8.96
CA GLU A 217 7.34 7.49 -9.71
C GLU A 217 7.43 8.70 -8.76
N PHE A 218 6.56 8.75 -7.75
CA PHE A 218 6.61 9.78 -6.72
C PHE A 218 7.96 9.80 -5.99
N LEU A 219 8.47 8.65 -5.53
CA LEU A 219 9.78 8.61 -4.86
C LEU A 219 10.94 8.99 -5.81
N THR A 220 10.81 8.65 -7.09
CA THR A 220 11.78 9.05 -8.13
C THR A 220 11.74 10.56 -8.34
N TRP A 221 10.55 11.16 -8.36
CA TRP A 221 10.36 12.60 -8.43
C TRP A 221 10.86 13.32 -7.17
N LEU A 222 10.64 12.77 -5.97
CA LEU A 222 11.19 13.31 -4.73
C LEU A 222 12.72 13.34 -4.76
N TRP A 223 13.35 12.28 -5.25
CA TRP A 223 14.81 12.28 -5.41
C TRP A 223 15.24 13.35 -6.43
N PHE A 224 14.58 13.47 -7.57
CA PHE A 224 14.84 14.56 -8.52
C PHE A 224 14.70 15.94 -7.87
N LYS A 225 13.63 16.18 -7.11
CA LYS A 225 13.39 17.45 -6.41
C LYS A 225 14.43 17.75 -5.33
N SER A 226 14.98 16.73 -4.67
CA SER A 226 16.08 16.94 -3.72
C SER A 226 17.36 17.50 -4.37
N GLU A 227 17.49 17.39 -5.69
CA GLU A 227 18.61 17.95 -6.46
C GLU A 227 18.26 19.27 -7.16
N GLU A 228 16.97 19.59 -7.29
CA GLU A 228 16.48 20.82 -7.94
C GLU A 228 16.28 21.93 -6.90
N ARG A 229 16.63 23.18 -7.21
CA ARG A 229 16.40 24.35 -6.33
C ARG A 229 16.87 24.16 -4.88
N GLY A 230 17.94 23.41 -4.67
CA GLY A 230 18.46 23.12 -3.32
C GLY A 230 17.53 22.25 -2.46
N GLY A 231 16.61 21.50 -3.07
CA GLY A 231 15.66 20.64 -2.37
C GLY A 231 14.34 21.30 -2.01
N ALA A 232 14.16 22.60 -2.30
CA ALA A 232 12.93 23.31 -2.00
C ALA A 232 11.79 22.91 -2.93
N VAL A 233 10.70 22.42 -2.35
CA VAL A 233 9.45 22.12 -3.04
C VAL A 233 8.37 23.06 -2.53
N GLU A 234 7.81 23.84 -3.44
CA GLU A 234 6.62 24.66 -3.18
C GLU A 234 5.41 23.73 -3.06
N VAL A 235 4.69 23.84 -1.96
CA VAL A 235 3.53 23.01 -1.65
C VAL A 235 2.33 23.92 -1.43
N SER A 236 1.30 23.75 -2.26
CA SER A 236 0.07 24.55 -2.22
C SER A 236 -0.52 24.61 -0.80
N GLY A 237 -0.55 25.81 -0.21
CA GLY A 237 -1.17 26.06 1.10
C GLY A 237 -0.27 25.82 2.33
N SER A 238 1.04 25.62 2.16
CA SER A 238 2.01 25.57 3.26
C SER A 238 3.31 26.30 2.92
N SER A 239 4.21 26.46 3.90
CA SER A 239 5.58 26.89 3.64
C SER A 239 6.30 25.87 2.76
N ASP A 240 7.34 26.31 2.05
CA ASP A 240 8.23 25.43 1.30
C ASP A 240 8.73 24.27 2.17
N VAL A 241 8.78 23.09 1.56
CA VAL A 241 9.32 21.89 2.19
C VAL A 241 10.70 21.64 1.60
N GLU A 242 11.71 21.57 2.45
CA GLU A 242 13.07 21.21 2.04
C GLU A 242 13.20 19.69 2.02
N ILE A 243 13.58 19.12 0.88
CA ILE A 243 13.82 17.69 0.71
C ILE A 243 15.30 17.46 0.49
N SER A 244 15.91 16.63 1.33
CA SER A 244 17.26 16.15 1.08
C SER A 244 17.31 14.62 1.09
N PHE A 245 18.16 14.06 0.23
CA PHE A 245 18.34 12.62 0.15
C PHE A 245 19.32 12.11 1.22
N ALA A 246 18.92 11.08 1.96
CA ALA A 246 19.65 10.57 3.12
C ALA A 246 20.26 9.19 2.85
N ARG A 247 21.44 9.18 2.18
CA ARG A 247 22.44 8.09 2.14
C ARG A 247 22.01 6.73 1.58
N ARG A 248 20.72 6.43 1.39
CA ARG A 248 20.25 5.11 0.94
C ARG A 248 19.01 5.18 0.06
N ILE A 249 19.10 4.56 -1.11
CA ILE A 249 18.00 4.40 -2.07
C ILE A 249 18.02 2.97 -2.62
N ALA A 250 16.84 2.41 -2.86
CA ALA A 250 16.66 1.14 -3.55
C ALA A 250 15.79 1.36 -4.79
N LEU A 251 16.26 0.89 -5.92
CA LEU A 251 15.55 0.92 -7.19
C LEU A 251 15.23 -0.50 -7.65
N GLU A 252 14.10 -0.64 -8.34
CA GLU A 252 13.63 -1.92 -8.87
C GLU A 252 12.97 -1.73 -10.24
N SER A 253 13.14 -2.70 -11.13
CA SER A 253 12.40 -2.86 -12.39
C SER A 253 11.91 -4.30 -12.53
N GLY A 254 10.88 -4.51 -13.35
CA GLY A 254 10.29 -5.83 -13.58
C GLY A 254 9.39 -6.31 -12.43
N GLY A 255 8.69 -7.42 -12.67
CA GLY A 255 7.77 -8.06 -11.73
C GLY A 255 8.14 -9.52 -11.45
N GLY A 256 7.82 -10.00 -10.25
CA GLY A 256 7.97 -11.41 -9.87
C GLY A 256 9.42 -11.91 -9.94
N GLU A 257 9.63 -13.06 -10.58
CA GLU A 257 10.95 -13.71 -10.69
C GLU A 257 11.94 -12.96 -11.60
N TYR A 258 11.44 -12.02 -12.41
CA TYR A 258 12.25 -11.18 -13.29
C TYR A 258 12.54 -9.80 -12.69
N SER A 259 12.28 -9.60 -11.40
CA SER A 259 12.58 -8.34 -10.74
C SER A 259 14.10 -8.13 -10.61
N GLU A 260 14.60 -7.03 -11.13
CA GLU A 260 15.97 -6.58 -10.92
C GLU A 260 15.99 -5.45 -9.90
N SER A 261 16.89 -5.52 -8.92
CA SER A 261 17.01 -4.46 -7.90
C SER A 261 18.45 -4.03 -7.68
N ILE A 262 18.61 -2.75 -7.35
CA ILE A 262 19.88 -2.16 -6.94
C ILE A 262 19.65 -1.35 -5.67
N VAL A 263 20.58 -1.43 -4.73
CA VAL A 263 20.58 -0.63 -3.51
C VAL A 263 21.86 0.18 -3.47
N CYS A 264 21.73 1.50 -3.41
CA CYS A 264 22.87 2.40 -3.33
C CYS A 264 22.97 2.96 -1.90
N GLN A 265 24.15 2.88 -1.27
CA GLN A 265 24.39 3.30 0.13
C GLN A 265 25.71 4.05 0.32
N GLY A 266 25.69 5.20 1.03
CA GLY A 266 26.87 6.02 1.31
C GLY A 266 26.69 7.53 1.09
N LEU A 267 27.71 8.33 1.45
CA LEU A 267 27.68 9.80 1.39
C LEU A 267 27.53 10.35 -0.05
N HIS A 268 28.08 9.64 -1.03
CA HIS A 268 27.98 9.96 -2.46
C HIS A 268 27.12 8.95 -3.24
N ALA A 269 26.49 8.00 -2.55
CA ALA A 269 26.03 6.76 -3.16
C ALA A 269 24.83 6.88 -4.09
N GLY A 270 24.19 8.05 -4.21
CA GLY A 270 23.01 8.19 -5.06
C GLY A 270 23.33 8.50 -6.52
N LEU A 271 24.42 9.20 -6.83
CA LEU A 271 24.38 10.04 -8.03
C LEU A 271 24.75 9.34 -9.34
N LYS A 272 25.68 8.38 -9.38
CA LYS A 272 26.10 7.80 -10.68
C LYS A 272 25.41 6.49 -10.98
N GLU A 273 25.49 5.54 -10.05
CA GLU A 273 24.91 4.20 -10.17
C GLU A 273 23.39 4.27 -10.15
N GLY A 274 22.80 5.03 -9.23
CA GLY A 274 21.35 5.24 -9.18
C GLY A 274 20.81 5.95 -10.42
N LYS A 275 21.52 6.97 -10.94
CA LYS A 275 21.10 7.65 -12.19
C LYS A 275 21.28 6.76 -13.42
N ALA A 276 22.29 5.89 -13.45
CA ALA A 276 22.42 4.87 -14.48
C ALA A 276 21.26 3.87 -14.41
N ALA A 277 20.90 3.41 -13.21
CA ALA A 277 19.74 2.54 -12.98
C ALA A 277 18.43 3.18 -13.45
N ILE A 278 18.20 4.48 -13.21
CA ILE A 278 17.04 5.20 -13.77
C ILE A 278 17.06 5.21 -15.30
N ARG A 279 18.23 5.40 -15.93
CA ARG A 279 18.35 5.35 -17.40
C ARG A 279 18.04 3.97 -17.97
N GLU A 280 18.25 2.91 -17.19
CA GLU A 280 17.84 1.53 -17.52
C GLU A 280 16.37 1.25 -17.20
N GLY A 281 15.59 2.23 -16.74
CA GLY A 281 14.17 2.07 -16.45
C GLY A 281 13.84 1.63 -15.02
N LYS A 282 14.84 1.50 -14.12
CA LYS A 282 14.60 1.19 -12.71
C LYS A 282 13.97 2.40 -12.00
N LYS A 283 13.00 2.15 -11.12
CA LYS A 283 12.30 3.20 -10.36
C LYS A 283 12.56 3.06 -8.87
N VAL A 284 12.47 4.17 -8.14
CA VAL A 284 12.74 4.18 -6.70
C VAL A 284 11.63 3.45 -5.94
N LYS A 285 11.95 2.27 -5.43
CA LYS A 285 11.04 1.47 -4.59
C LYS A 285 11.07 1.90 -3.13
N GLU A 286 12.23 2.33 -2.66
CA GLU A 286 12.44 2.74 -1.27
C GLU A 286 13.51 3.83 -1.22
N GLY A 287 13.24 4.91 -0.49
CA GLY A 287 14.17 6.02 -0.37
C GLY A 287 14.16 6.58 1.05
N ARG A 288 15.35 6.91 1.55
CA ARG A 288 15.51 7.61 2.82
C ARG A 288 15.69 9.10 2.55
N PHE A 289 14.86 9.91 3.18
CA PHE A 289 14.74 11.35 2.96
C PHE A 289 14.81 12.10 4.29
N GLN A 290 15.34 13.31 4.24
CA GLN A 290 15.16 14.31 5.26
C GLN A 290 14.12 15.33 4.77
N LEU A 291 13.15 15.64 5.62
CA LEU A 291 12.12 16.65 5.35
C LEU A 291 12.33 17.83 6.31
N GLY A 292 12.62 19.00 5.77
CA GLY A 292 12.65 20.27 6.50
C GLY A 292 11.29 20.97 6.37
N ILE A 293 10.59 21.15 7.50
CA ILE A 293 9.30 21.83 7.58
C ILE A 293 9.46 23.02 8.52
N GLY A 294 9.86 24.17 7.96
CA GLY A 294 10.29 25.31 8.75
C GLY A 294 11.53 24.97 9.59
N PRO A 295 11.52 25.14 10.93
CA PRO A 295 12.67 24.80 11.77
C PRO A 295 12.80 23.29 12.06
N GLU A 296 11.76 22.51 11.80
CA GLU A 296 11.71 21.10 12.16
C GLU A 296 12.27 20.21 11.05
N LYS A 297 13.22 19.32 11.40
CA LYS A 297 13.82 18.36 10.47
C LYS A 297 13.44 16.94 10.83
N PHE A 298 12.71 16.28 9.95
CA PHE A 298 12.35 14.87 10.05
C PHE A 298 13.28 14.04 9.19
N GLU A 299 13.57 12.81 9.59
CA GLU A 299 14.28 11.85 8.74
C GLU A 299 13.49 10.55 8.68
N LEU A 300 13.21 10.04 7.48
CA LEU A 300 12.37 8.85 7.32
C LEU A 300 12.73 8.07 6.06
N THR A 301 12.33 6.81 6.02
CA THR A 301 12.36 5.98 4.82
C THR A 301 10.92 5.79 4.34
N LEU A 302 10.65 6.14 3.08
CA LEU A 302 9.36 5.82 2.42
C LEU A 302 9.51 4.59 1.54
N LYS A 303 8.48 3.74 1.55
CA LYS A 303 8.33 2.63 0.61
C LYS A 303 7.27 2.99 -0.43
N GLY A 304 7.65 3.05 -1.70
CA GLY A 304 6.80 3.51 -2.80
C GLY A 304 5.52 2.68 -2.91
N ASP A 305 5.65 1.35 -3.03
CA ASP A 305 4.52 0.45 -3.37
C ASP A 305 3.38 0.46 -2.35
N SER A 306 3.69 0.70 -1.08
CA SER A 306 2.76 0.60 0.05
C SER A 306 2.55 1.92 0.77
N PHE A 307 3.31 2.95 0.40
CA PHE A 307 3.39 4.23 1.10
C PHE A 307 3.65 4.09 2.61
N HIS A 308 4.46 3.09 2.99
CA HIS A 308 4.82 2.85 4.38
C HIS A 308 5.95 3.77 4.84
N PHE A 309 5.90 4.13 6.11
CA PHE A 309 6.91 4.94 6.79
C PHE A 309 7.79 4.03 7.63
N GLN A 310 9.09 4.06 7.39
CA GLN A 310 10.08 3.29 8.12
C GLN A 310 11.09 4.22 8.77
N THR A 311 11.41 3.95 10.04
CA THR A 311 12.43 4.67 10.82
C THR A 311 12.25 6.20 10.81
N LEU A 312 11.01 6.69 10.95
CA LEU A 312 10.73 8.11 11.16
C LEU A 312 11.43 8.59 12.44
N ARG A 313 12.45 9.43 12.26
CA ARG A 313 13.05 10.24 13.31
C ARG A 313 12.34 11.58 13.34
N PHE A 314 11.93 11.95 14.53
CA PHE A 314 11.38 13.26 14.81
C PHE A 314 12.51 14.28 15.05
N PRO A 315 12.24 15.59 14.93
CA PRO A 315 13.22 16.64 15.13
C PRO A 315 13.88 16.60 16.52
N GLU A 316 15.13 17.07 16.59
CA GLU A 316 15.87 17.27 17.85
C GLU A 316 15.12 18.25 18.78
N GLY A 317 15.28 18.09 20.10
CA GLY A 317 14.51 18.84 21.11
C GLY A 317 13.28 18.11 21.66
N ILE A 318 13.11 16.82 21.37
CA ILE A 318 12.24 15.91 22.15
C ILE A 318 12.97 15.41 23.42
N GLU A 319 14.06 16.09 23.82
CA GLU A 319 14.83 15.71 24.99
C GLU A 319 13.94 15.79 26.23
N GLU A 320 13.55 14.61 26.70
CA GLU A 320 13.58 14.18 28.10
C GLU A 320 13.39 15.34 29.10
N SER A 321 12.26 16.04 29.03
CA SER A 321 11.76 16.65 30.25
C SER A 321 11.59 15.47 31.22
N GLU A 322 12.44 15.43 32.25
CA GLU A 322 12.24 14.63 33.46
C GLU A 322 11.01 15.18 34.23
N GLU A 323 9.94 15.49 33.52
CA GLU A 323 8.66 15.79 34.11
C GLU A 323 8.04 14.45 34.53
N GLY A 324 7.45 14.46 35.73
CA GLY A 324 7.07 13.26 36.48
C GLY A 324 6.12 12.32 35.73
N GLU A 325 5.74 11.22 36.38
CA GLU A 325 4.88 10.21 35.76
C GLU A 325 3.56 10.76 35.18
N ASP A 326 3.12 11.93 35.64
CA ASP A 326 1.90 12.63 35.22
C ASP A 326 1.98 13.27 33.80
N ASP A 327 3.16 13.40 33.17
CA ASP A 327 3.33 14.00 31.83
C ASP A 327 3.52 12.95 30.68
N LYS A 328 3.15 11.69 30.91
CA LYS A 328 3.22 10.65 29.85
C LYS A 328 2.24 10.92 28.70
N GLY A 329 1.02 11.36 29.01
CA GLY A 329 -0.01 11.68 28.01
C GLY A 329 0.36 12.88 27.12
N GLY A 330 0.95 13.93 27.70
CA GLY A 330 1.42 15.12 26.97
C GLY A 330 2.47 14.78 25.92
N ARG A 331 3.47 13.98 26.30
CA ARG A 331 4.52 13.49 25.39
C ARG A 331 3.97 12.63 24.24
N ILE A 332 2.98 11.78 24.52
CA ILE A 332 2.32 10.99 23.46
C ILE A 332 1.61 11.93 22.48
N LEU A 333 0.85 12.91 22.97
CA LEU A 333 0.16 13.89 22.11
C LEU A 333 1.12 14.70 21.25
N GLU A 334 2.24 15.16 21.82
CA GLU A 334 3.24 15.90 21.06
C GLU A 334 3.83 15.04 19.92
N ARG A 335 4.12 13.78 20.20
CA ARG A 335 4.63 12.84 19.18
C ARG A 335 3.60 12.52 18.12
N ILE A 336 2.32 12.38 18.48
CA ILE A 336 1.21 12.22 17.53
C ILE A 336 1.08 13.47 16.65
N TYR A 337 1.15 14.68 17.23
CA TYR A 337 1.10 15.93 16.47
C TYR A 337 2.22 16.01 15.42
N ARG A 338 3.46 15.72 15.81
CA ARG A 338 4.60 15.73 14.88
C ARG A 338 4.51 14.60 13.83
N LEU A 339 3.92 13.47 14.20
CA LEU A 339 3.67 12.35 13.29
C LEU A 339 2.67 12.76 12.22
N GLU A 340 1.54 13.34 12.61
CA GLU A 340 0.54 13.89 11.68
C GLU A 340 1.15 14.95 10.78
N LYS A 341 2.01 15.83 11.32
CA LYS A 341 2.72 16.84 10.53
C LYS A 341 3.58 16.19 9.43
N ALA A 342 4.42 15.21 9.77
CA ALA A 342 5.26 14.51 8.79
C ALA A 342 4.43 13.75 7.74
N VAL A 343 3.35 13.10 8.17
CA VAL A 343 2.44 12.34 7.30
C VAL A 343 1.71 13.28 6.33
N LYS A 344 1.14 14.37 6.85
CA LYS A 344 0.46 15.39 6.05
C LYS A 344 1.38 16.00 5.01
N THR A 345 2.63 16.32 5.38
CA THR A 345 3.62 16.83 4.42
C THR A 345 3.93 15.82 3.32
N ALA A 346 4.06 14.52 3.64
CA ALA A 346 4.27 13.50 2.61
C ALA A 346 3.08 13.39 1.64
N ASP A 347 1.83 13.46 2.14
CA ASP A 347 0.63 13.45 1.30
C ASP A 347 0.51 14.73 0.43
N GLN A 348 0.90 15.89 0.97
CA GLN A 348 0.94 17.14 0.21
C GLN A 348 2.02 17.14 -0.89
N LEU A 349 3.21 16.59 -0.60
CA LEU A 349 4.25 16.39 -1.62
C LEU A 349 3.76 15.45 -2.73
N PHE A 350 3.00 14.41 -2.38
CA PHE A 350 2.39 13.52 -3.38
C PHE A 350 1.38 14.26 -4.25
N THR A 351 0.58 15.16 -3.66
CA THR A 351 -0.34 16.03 -4.41
C THR A 351 0.42 16.95 -5.36
N ALA A 352 1.49 17.60 -4.88
CA ALA A 352 2.34 18.46 -5.72
C ALA A 352 3.02 17.70 -6.87
N PHE A 353 3.40 16.43 -6.64
CA PHE A 353 3.88 15.53 -7.68
C PHE A 353 2.81 15.30 -8.76
N LEU A 354 1.58 14.96 -8.36
CA LEU A 354 0.51 14.73 -9.32
C LEU A 354 0.13 16.01 -10.08
N ASP A 355 0.09 17.16 -9.41
CA ASP A 355 -0.14 18.45 -10.05
C ASP A 355 0.91 18.74 -11.12
N GLU A 356 2.20 18.56 -10.80
CA GLU A 356 3.29 18.73 -11.76
C GLU A 356 3.23 17.71 -12.90
N TRP A 357 2.89 16.45 -12.58
CA TRP A 357 2.68 15.39 -13.56
C TRP A 357 1.60 15.78 -14.57
N PHE A 358 0.40 16.13 -14.10
CA PHE A 358 -0.70 16.50 -14.96
C PHE A 358 -0.50 17.83 -15.67
N ARG A 359 0.22 18.79 -15.06
CA ARG A 359 0.61 20.04 -15.71
C ARG A 359 1.52 19.78 -16.91
N ARG A 360 2.45 18.83 -16.79
CA ARG A 360 3.45 18.53 -17.83
C ARG A 360 2.95 17.57 -18.91
N TYR A 361 2.25 16.51 -18.52
CA TYR A 361 1.87 15.41 -19.41
C TYR A 361 0.39 15.42 -19.79
N GLY A 362 -0.43 16.24 -19.12
CA GLY A 362 -1.88 16.22 -19.30
C GLY A 362 -2.53 14.96 -18.68
N PRO A 363 -3.86 14.84 -18.77
CA PRO A 363 -4.62 13.72 -18.20
C PRO A 363 -4.72 12.49 -19.13
N GLY A 364 -4.08 12.54 -20.30
CA GLY A 364 -4.20 11.47 -21.29
C GLY A 364 -3.41 10.22 -20.93
N PHE A 365 -3.84 9.08 -21.47
CA PHE A 365 -3.27 7.76 -21.22
C PHE A 365 -3.29 6.90 -22.50
N VAL A 366 -2.54 5.80 -22.52
CA VAL A 366 -2.61 4.79 -23.59
C VAL A 366 -3.49 3.63 -23.09
N ALA A 367 -4.52 3.27 -23.85
CA ALA A 367 -5.39 2.13 -23.55
C ALA A 367 -4.58 0.81 -23.55
N HIS A 368 -4.95 -0.12 -22.67
CA HIS A 368 -4.18 -1.35 -22.44
C HIS A 368 -4.16 -2.32 -23.64
N TYR A 369 -5.28 -2.46 -24.34
CA TYR A 369 -5.37 -3.30 -25.53
C TYR A 369 -6.66 -3.03 -26.33
N PRO A 370 -6.57 -2.79 -27.65
CA PRO A 370 -5.36 -2.43 -28.38
C PRO A 370 -4.81 -1.07 -27.92
N ASP A 371 -3.51 -0.85 -28.11
CA ASP A 371 -2.86 0.40 -27.69
C ASP A 371 -3.34 1.57 -28.55
N TYR A 372 -4.10 2.49 -27.95
CA TYR A 372 -4.43 3.77 -28.55
C TYR A 372 -4.42 4.90 -27.52
N TRP A 373 -4.07 6.11 -27.96
CA TRP A 373 -4.01 7.28 -27.10
C TRP A 373 -5.41 7.81 -26.77
N MET A 374 -5.69 7.98 -25.49
CA MET A 374 -6.90 8.58 -24.93
C MET A 374 -6.57 9.92 -24.29
N PRO A 375 -7.09 11.06 -24.79
CA PRO A 375 -6.82 12.36 -24.19
C PRO A 375 -7.34 12.52 -22.75
N ARG A 376 -8.43 11.83 -22.41
CA ARG A 376 -9.11 11.79 -21.10
C ARG A 376 -10.25 10.77 -21.16
N GLY A 377 -10.78 10.34 -20.02
CA GLY A 377 -12.00 9.53 -19.96
C GLY A 377 -11.75 8.06 -19.62
N ILE A 378 -12.59 7.18 -20.15
CA ILE A 378 -12.51 5.73 -19.98
C ILE A 378 -12.35 5.01 -21.32
N THR A 379 -11.70 3.85 -21.33
CA THR A 379 -11.63 2.95 -22.49
C THR A 379 -12.45 1.70 -22.22
N LEU A 380 -13.17 1.19 -23.22
CA LEU A 380 -13.93 -0.05 -23.13
C LEU A 380 -13.94 -0.82 -24.45
N SER A 381 -14.10 -2.14 -24.34
CA SER A 381 -14.27 -3.05 -25.47
C SER A 381 -15.75 -3.41 -25.56
N GLU A 382 -16.37 -3.12 -26.69
CA GLU A 382 -17.80 -3.36 -26.96
C GLU A 382 -17.91 -4.14 -28.25
N ASP A 383 -17.76 -5.46 -28.16
CA ASP A 383 -17.79 -6.34 -29.33
C ASP A 383 -19.24 -6.75 -29.66
N GLU A 384 -20.10 -6.72 -28.65
CA GLU A 384 -21.52 -7.09 -28.68
C GLU A 384 -22.32 -6.23 -29.66
N ILE A 385 -21.89 -4.97 -29.89
CA ILE A 385 -22.54 -4.06 -30.85
C ILE A 385 -22.52 -4.61 -32.28
N GLY A 386 -21.57 -5.49 -32.61
CA GLY A 386 -21.50 -6.16 -33.91
C GLY A 386 -22.51 -7.30 -34.08
N ALA A 387 -23.01 -7.87 -32.98
CA ALA A 387 -23.96 -8.98 -33.00
C ALA A 387 -25.43 -8.54 -32.99
N VAL A 388 -25.71 -7.27 -32.66
CA VAL A 388 -27.06 -6.71 -32.57
C VAL A 388 -27.37 -5.77 -33.73
N ASP A 389 -28.66 -5.60 -34.02
CA ASP A 389 -29.11 -4.58 -34.98
C ASP A 389 -28.98 -3.14 -34.40
N ALA A 390 -29.15 -2.14 -35.26
CA ALA A 390 -28.97 -0.74 -34.88
C ALA A 390 -30.04 -0.22 -33.89
N GLU A 391 -31.27 -0.74 -33.92
CA GLU A 391 -32.34 -0.33 -33.02
C GLU A 391 -32.11 -0.89 -31.62
N THR A 392 -31.71 -2.17 -31.54
CA THR A 392 -31.33 -2.85 -30.31
C THR A 392 -30.13 -2.16 -29.65
N CYS A 393 -29.07 -1.86 -30.41
CA CYS A 393 -27.90 -1.13 -29.91
C CYS A 393 -28.28 0.26 -29.36
N ARG A 394 -29.12 1.00 -30.09
CA ARG A 394 -29.59 2.33 -29.68
C ARG A 394 -30.39 2.30 -28.38
N THR A 395 -31.22 1.28 -28.19
CA THR A 395 -32.16 1.22 -27.06
C THR A 395 -31.50 0.68 -25.81
N LEU A 396 -30.61 -0.30 -25.94
CA LEU A 396 -30.06 -1.04 -24.80
C LEU A 396 -28.63 -0.61 -24.43
N LEU A 397 -27.77 -0.32 -25.41
CA LEU A 397 -26.33 -0.11 -25.17
C LEU A 397 -25.97 1.38 -25.13
N MET A 398 -26.52 2.20 -26.03
CA MET A 398 -26.17 3.63 -26.10
C MET A 398 -26.46 4.44 -24.82
N PRO A 399 -27.55 4.20 -24.05
CA PRO A 399 -27.78 4.92 -22.80
C PRO A 399 -26.64 4.71 -21.78
N GLU A 400 -26.14 3.48 -21.67
CA GLU A 400 -25.06 3.12 -20.74
C GLU A 400 -23.72 3.72 -21.19
N LEU A 401 -23.38 3.62 -22.47
CA LEU A 401 -22.16 4.25 -23.02
C LEU A 401 -22.18 5.78 -22.85
N ALA A 402 -23.35 6.40 -23.03
CA ALA A 402 -23.52 7.83 -22.82
C ALA A 402 -23.40 8.22 -21.35
N GLU A 403 -23.91 7.40 -20.42
CA GLU A 403 -23.73 7.60 -18.98
C GLU A 403 -22.25 7.49 -18.59
N LEU A 404 -21.56 6.43 -19.02
CA LEU A 404 -20.14 6.22 -18.74
C LEU A 404 -19.30 7.37 -19.29
N SER A 405 -19.51 7.75 -20.55
CA SER A 405 -18.77 8.86 -21.14
C SER A 405 -18.95 10.18 -20.38
N ARG A 406 -20.19 10.51 -19.99
CA ARG A 406 -20.46 11.71 -19.16
C ARG A 406 -19.80 11.61 -17.79
N ARG A 407 -19.87 10.44 -17.16
CA ARG A 407 -19.30 10.19 -15.82
C ARG A 407 -17.79 10.36 -15.80
N TYR A 408 -17.09 9.89 -16.82
CA TYR A 408 -15.63 9.92 -16.89
C TYR A 408 -15.08 11.10 -17.72
N GLY A 409 -15.96 11.91 -18.32
CA GLY A 409 -15.59 13.08 -19.11
C GLY A 409 -14.97 12.74 -20.47
N GLY A 410 -15.33 11.59 -21.03
CA GLY A 410 -14.90 11.07 -22.33
C GLY A 410 -14.91 9.55 -22.40
N ILE A 411 -15.00 8.99 -23.60
CA ILE A 411 -15.01 7.54 -23.83
C ILE A 411 -14.21 7.17 -25.08
N GLY A 412 -13.44 6.09 -25.01
CA GLY A 412 -12.83 5.39 -26.13
C GLY A 412 -13.47 4.03 -26.27
N ILE A 413 -13.85 3.65 -27.49
CA ILE A 413 -14.53 2.38 -27.76
C ILE A 413 -13.68 1.56 -28.72
N HIS A 414 -13.30 0.38 -28.26
CA HIS A 414 -12.76 -0.67 -29.09
C HIS A 414 -13.84 -1.67 -29.49
N CYS A 415 -13.83 -2.16 -30.72
CA CYS A 415 -14.72 -3.23 -31.17
C CYS A 415 -13.98 -4.17 -32.14
N CYS A 416 -13.86 -5.44 -31.78
CA CYS A 416 -13.28 -6.50 -32.60
C CYS A 416 -14.24 -7.07 -33.66
N ALA A 417 -15.54 -6.78 -33.55
CA ALA A 417 -16.58 -7.29 -34.45
C ALA A 417 -16.84 -6.35 -35.65
N ASP A 418 -17.55 -6.85 -36.67
CA ASP A 418 -18.07 -5.98 -37.74
C ASP A 418 -19.24 -5.16 -37.19
N ALA A 419 -18.96 -3.88 -36.92
CA ALA A 419 -19.91 -2.95 -36.33
C ALA A 419 -20.15 -1.72 -37.22
N GLY A 420 -19.89 -1.82 -38.53
CA GLY A 420 -20.06 -0.71 -39.46
C GLY A 420 -21.51 -0.19 -39.55
N HIS A 421 -22.50 -1.05 -39.27
CA HIS A 421 -23.91 -0.67 -39.20
C HIS A 421 -24.26 0.18 -37.96
N GLN A 422 -23.32 0.34 -37.02
CA GLN A 422 -23.52 1.09 -35.78
C GLN A 422 -22.98 2.52 -35.82
N TRP A 423 -22.47 3.01 -36.96
CA TRP A 423 -21.86 4.35 -37.03
C TRP A 423 -22.76 5.48 -36.56
N GLU A 424 -24.04 5.47 -36.89
CA GLU A 424 -24.97 6.51 -36.42
C GLU A 424 -25.17 6.48 -34.90
N ASN A 425 -25.18 5.28 -34.30
CA ASN A 425 -25.32 5.12 -32.86
C ASN A 425 -24.03 5.55 -32.14
N LEU A 426 -22.87 5.13 -32.64
CA LEU A 426 -21.57 5.46 -32.06
C LEU A 426 -21.25 6.95 -32.18
N ALA A 427 -21.54 7.58 -33.32
CA ALA A 427 -21.39 9.02 -33.49
C ALA A 427 -22.27 9.84 -32.53
N ALA A 428 -23.37 9.27 -32.05
CA ALA A 428 -24.24 9.89 -31.08
C ALA A 428 -23.75 9.75 -29.62
N VAL A 429 -22.68 8.99 -29.35
CA VAL A 429 -22.12 8.84 -28.01
C VAL A 429 -21.49 10.18 -27.58
N PRO A 430 -22.00 10.84 -26.54
CA PRO A 430 -21.51 12.15 -26.13
C PRO A 430 -20.07 12.02 -25.65
N GLY A 431 -19.19 12.93 -26.06
CA GLY A 431 -17.80 12.94 -25.59
C GLY A 431 -16.93 11.77 -26.08
N LEU A 432 -17.37 11.05 -27.12
CA LEU A 432 -16.55 10.04 -27.81
C LEU A 432 -15.22 10.64 -28.27
N GLN A 433 -14.12 10.07 -27.81
CA GLN A 433 -12.75 10.52 -28.08
C GLN A 433 -12.07 9.67 -29.16
N VAL A 434 -12.26 8.34 -29.10
CA VAL A 434 -11.58 7.38 -29.97
C VAL A 434 -12.52 6.23 -30.34
N LEU A 435 -12.46 5.82 -31.61
CA LEU A 435 -13.02 4.55 -32.10
C LEU A 435 -11.86 3.71 -32.64
N ASN A 436 -11.69 2.50 -32.10
CA ASN A 436 -10.68 1.54 -32.55
C ASN A 436 -11.37 0.25 -33.00
N PHE A 437 -11.62 0.10 -34.30
CA PHE A 437 -12.43 -1.02 -34.81
C PHE A 437 -11.55 -2.00 -35.59
N ASN A 438 -11.81 -3.29 -35.43
CA ASN A 438 -11.19 -4.32 -36.23
C ASN A 438 -11.62 -4.19 -37.68
N LYS A 439 -10.65 -4.22 -38.59
CA LYS A 439 -10.90 -4.20 -40.02
C LYS A 439 -11.38 -5.60 -40.44
N PRO A 440 -12.60 -5.76 -40.98
CA PRO A 440 -13.01 -7.04 -41.54
C PRO A 440 -12.04 -7.44 -42.66
N PRO A 441 -11.54 -8.69 -42.70
CA PRO A 441 -10.53 -9.11 -43.69
C PRO A 441 -11.01 -9.01 -45.15
N VAL A 442 -12.31 -8.80 -45.37
CA VAL A 442 -13.00 -8.80 -46.67
C VAL A 442 -13.19 -7.39 -47.26
N ARG A 443 -12.81 -6.32 -46.55
CA ARG A 443 -13.04 -4.93 -47.00
C ARG A 443 -11.74 -4.13 -47.14
N ASP A 444 -11.71 -3.26 -48.15
CA ASP A 444 -10.65 -2.27 -48.32
C ASP A 444 -10.70 -1.24 -47.16
N GLY A 445 -9.52 -0.89 -46.61
CA GLY A 445 -9.41 -0.05 -45.42
C GLY A 445 -9.90 1.38 -45.65
N ASP A 446 -9.62 1.92 -46.84
CA ASP A 446 -10.01 3.27 -47.21
C ASP A 446 -11.54 3.40 -47.42
N ALA A 447 -12.20 2.33 -47.86
CA ALA A 447 -13.66 2.28 -47.99
C ALA A 447 -14.37 2.18 -46.63
N TYR A 448 -13.78 1.45 -45.67
CA TYR A 448 -14.31 1.30 -44.32
C TYR A 448 -14.20 2.60 -43.52
N ILE A 449 -13.02 3.24 -43.55
CA ILE A 449 -12.77 4.54 -42.92
C ILE A 449 -13.57 5.65 -43.60
N GLY A 450 -13.72 5.59 -44.94
CA GLY A 450 -14.51 6.56 -45.70
C GLY A 450 -15.97 6.64 -45.25
N GLY A 451 -16.57 5.56 -44.75
CA GLY A 451 -17.92 5.57 -44.17
C GLY A 451 -18.03 6.34 -42.85
N ALA A 452 -16.95 6.42 -42.07
CA ALA A 452 -16.91 7.13 -40.79
C ALA A 452 -16.74 8.66 -40.95
N TYR A 453 -16.12 9.12 -42.05
CA TYR A 453 -15.89 10.55 -42.33
C TYR A 453 -16.94 11.19 -43.26
N ARG A 454 -17.74 10.39 -43.98
CA ARG A 454 -18.70 10.89 -44.99
C ARG A 454 -20.09 11.25 -44.45
N ARG A 455 -20.29 11.35 -43.14
CA ARG A 455 -21.58 11.73 -42.56
C ARG A 455 -21.42 12.66 -41.38
#